data_AF-A0A2A9G2N1-F1
#
_entry.id   AF-A0A2A9G2N1-F1
#
_cell.length_a   1.000
_cell.length_b   1.000
_cell.length_c   1.000
_cell.angle_alpha   90.00
_cell.angle_beta   90.00
_cell.angle_gamma   90.00
#
_symmetry.space_group_name_H-M   'P 1'
#
loop_
_entity.id
_entity.type
_entity.pdbx_description
1 polymer ?
#
loop_
_entity_poly.entity_id
_entity_poly.type
_entity_poly.pdbx_seq_one_letter_code
_entity_poly.pdbx_strand_id
1 'polypeptide(L)'
;MAEGVLCRESVELSGRERSVLRSMALHGTGSELYCALEAGHGHEHVAPVVVGEWWLRWWPGRRVLESRAECDAMSEAGVGCSGPGGHEGGHRFTPADATWHAERR
;
A
#
# COMPACT_ATOMS: atom_id res chain seq x y z
N MET A 1 -17.00 6.17 13.29
CA MET A 1 -16.31 5.96 12.00
C MET A 1 -15.77 4.54 12.05
N ALA A 2 -16.16 3.67 11.13
CA ALA A 2 -15.70 2.29 11.16
C ALA A 2 -14.22 2.28 10.78
N GLU A 3 -13.35 1.89 11.71
CA GLU A 3 -11.96 1.58 11.40
C GLU A 3 -11.97 0.32 10.54
N GLY A 4 -11.88 0.49 9.22
CA GLY A 4 -11.80 -0.64 8.30
C GLY A 4 -10.58 -1.49 8.65
N VAL A 5 -10.80 -2.79 8.84
CA VAL A 5 -9.71 -3.75 9.05
C VAL A 5 -8.88 -3.83 7.78
N LEU A 6 -7.55 -3.85 7.85
CA LEU A 6 -6.71 -3.98 6.66
C LEU A 6 -6.77 -5.38 6.04
N CYS A 7 -6.60 -5.43 4.72
CA CYS A 7 -6.29 -6.68 4.04
C CYS A 7 -4.95 -7.21 4.54
N ARG A 8 -4.99 -8.40 5.14
CA ARG A 8 -3.81 -9.07 5.74
C ARG A 8 -2.94 -9.80 4.71
N GLU A 9 -3.29 -9.71 3.44
CA GLU A 9 -2.50 -10.32 2.37
C GLU A 9 -1.14 -9.63 2.25
N SER A 10 -0.11 -10.46 2.10
CA SER A 10 1.27 -10.03 1.95
C SER A 10 1.88 -10.62 0.69
N VAL A 11 2.99 -10.02 0.24
CA VAL A 11 3.78 -10.54 -0.87
C VAL A 11 5.26 -10.53 -0.53
N GLU A 12 5.89 -11.69 -0.68
CA GLU A 12 7.34 -11.81 -0.59
C GLU A 12 8.02 -11.28 -1.84
N LEU A 13 9.03 -10.44 -1.62
CA LEU A 13 9.85 -9.85 -2.67
C LEU A 13 11.02 -10.77 -3.00
N SER A 14 11.17 -11.08 -4.30
CA SER A 14 12.34 -11.80 -4.79
C SER A 14 13.62 -10.99 -4.58
N GLY A 15 14.79 -11.64 -4.67
CA GLY A 15 16.08 -10.96 -4.62
C GLY A 15 16.21 -9.84 -5.67
N ARG A 16 15.65 -10.06 -6.87
CA ARG A 16 15.66 -9.08 -7.96
C ARG A 16 14.79 -7.87 -7.64
N GLU A 17 13.56 -8.07 -7.18
CA GLU A 17 12.68 -6.95 -6.81
C GLU A 17 13.23 -6.13 -5.67
N ARG A 18 13.74 -6.79 -4.62
CA ARG A 18 14.41 -6.06 -3.53
C ARG A 18 15.56 -5.21 -4.05
N SER A 19 16.31 -5.71 -5.03
CA SER A 19 17.39 -4.93 -5.65
C SER A 19 16.88 -3.71 -6.40
N VAL A 20 15.79 -3.86 -7.17
CA VAL A 20 15.14 -2.74 -7.87
C VAL A 20 14.60 -1.72 -6.86
N LEU A 21 13.86 -2.16 -5.84
CA LEU A 21 13.27 -1.27 -4.85
C LEU A 21 14.32 -0.52 -4.02
N ARG A 22 15.43 -1.18 -3.67
CA ARG A 22 16.57 -0.52 -3.00
C ARG A 22 17.17 0.60 -3.85
N SER A 23 17.22 0.44 -5.18
CA SER A 23 17.74 1.48 -6.08
C SER A 23 16.82 2.71 -6.17
N MET A 24 15.56 2.58 -5.76
CA MET A 24 14.56 3.65 -5.73
C MET A 24 14.47 4.36 -4.37
N ALA A 25 15.54 4.27 -3.56
CA ALA A 25 15.73 4.98 -2.29
C ALA A 25 14.75 4.62 -1.14
N LEU A 26 14.33 3.36 -1.05
CA LEU A 26 13.58 2.89 0.12
C LEU A 26 14.48 2.50 1.28
N HIS A 27 14.58 3.39 2.27
CA HIS A 27 14.93 2.99 3.62
C HIS A 27 13.80 2.11 4.19
N GLY A 28 14.05 0.81 4.33
CA GLY A 28 13.16 -0.07 5.10
C GLY A 28 12.30 -1.06 4.30
N THR A 29 12.68 -1.45 3.08
CA THR A 29 12.04 -2.61 2.44
C THR A 29 12.47 -3.89 3.15
N GLY A 30 11.60 -4.35 4.07
CA GLY A 30 11.58 -5.75 4.49
C GLY A 30 11.48 -6.68 3.27
N SER A 31 11.65 -7.98 3.49
CA SER A 31 11.45 -8.99 2.44
C SER A 31 10.00 -9.14 2.02
N GLU A 32 9.07 -8.52 2.75
CA GLU A 32 7.63 -8.67 2.59
C GLU A 32 6.95 -7.30 2.58
N LEU A 33 5.93 -7.16 1.74
CA LEU A 33 5.03 -6.00 1.70
C LEU A 33 3.60 -6.44 2.02
N TYR A 34 2.86 -5.60 2.73
CA TYR A 34 1.47 -5.87 3.12
C TYR A 34 0.49 -5.01 2.32
N CYS A 35 -0.68 -5.56 2.02
CA CYS A 35 -1.74 -4.82 1.35
C CYS A 35 -2.18 -3.61 2.20
N ALA A 36 -2.26 -2.45 1.56
CA ALA A 36 -2.66 -1.19 2.17
C ALA A 36 -4.17 -0.92 2.09
N LEU A 37 -4.93 -1.77 1.38
CA LEU A 37 -6.37 -1.62 1.17
C LEU A 37 -7.19 -2.18 2.35
N GLU A 38 -8.42 -1.68 2.50
CA GLU A 38 -9.38 -2.21 3.44
C GLU A 38 -9.81 -3.64 3.08
N ALA A 39 -10.04 -4.47 4.10
CA ALA A 39 -10.52 -5.83 3.96
C ALA A 39 -11.85 -5.85 3.20
N GLY A 40 -12.02 -6.84 2.33
CA GLY A 40 -13.17 -6.90 1.42
C GLY A 40 -13.02 -6.08 0.15
N HIS A 41 -11.82 -5.55 -0.14
CA HIS A 41 -11.46 -5.13 -1.50
C HIS A 41 -11.46 -6.35 -2.45
N GLY A 42 -11.42 -6.12 -3.76
CA GLY A 42 -11.48 -7.17 -4.77
C GLY A 42 -10.21 -8.01 -4.84
N HIS A 43 -9.81 -8.41 -6.05
CA HIS A 43 -8.67 -9.32 -6.23
C HIS A 43 -7.33 -8.59 -6.31
N GLU A 44 -7.35 -7.26 -6.35
CA GLU A 44 -6.15 -6.45 -6.46
C GLU A 44 -5.63 -6.04 -5.09
N HIS A 45 -4.36 -6.33 -4.82
CA HIS A 45 -3.66 -5.87 -3.64
C HIS A 45 -2.63 -4.82 -4.02
N VAL A 46 -2.40 -3.86 -3.12
CA VAL A 46 -1.45 -2.77 -3.37
C VAL A 46 -0.66 -2.44 -2.10
N ALA A 47 0.61 -2.08 -2.26
CA ALA A 47 1.45 -1.61 -1.18
C ALA A 47 2.26 -0.39 -1.67
N PRO A 48 2.37 0.66 -0.84
CA PRO A 48 3.26 1.76 -1.15
C PRO A 48 4.69 1.24 -1.15
N VAL A 49 5.37 1.45 -2.26
CA VAL A 49 6.80 1.24 -2.40
C VAL A 49 7.46 2.54 -1.99
N VAL A 50 7.32 3.61 -2.78
CA VAL A 50 7.74 4.97 -2.37
C VAL A 50 6.48 5.76 -2.09
N VAL A 51 6.32 6.25 -0.86
CA VAL A 51 5.12 6.99 -0.43
C VAL A 51 4.87 8.16 -1.39
N GLY A 52 3.65 8.24 -1.93
CA GLY A 52 3.23 9.28 -2.86
C GLY A 52 3.70 9.12 -4.31
N GLU A 53 4.56 8.15 -4.63
CA GLU A 53 5.14 8.02 -5.97
C GLU A 53 4.95 6.63 -6.59
N TRP A 54 5.37 5.57 -5.89
CA TRP A 54 5.46 4.22 -6.44
C TRP A 54 4.68 3.21 -5.64
N TRP A 55 3.98 2.34 -6.36
CA TRP A 55 3.15 1.29 -5.79
C TRP A 55 3.51 -0.07 -6.39
N LEU A 56 3.57 -1.08 -5.54
CA LEU A 56 3.54 -2.46 -5.99
C LEU A 56 2.08 -2.92 -5.96
N ARG A 57 1.56 -3.31 -7.13
CA ARG A 57 0.25 -3.93 -7.26
C ARG A 57 0.41 -5.40 -7.60
N TRP A 58 -0.40 -6.26 -7.00
CA TRP A 58 -0.37 -7.68 -7.28
C TRP A 58 -1.75 -8.32 -7.30
N TRP A 59 -1.82 -9.40 -8.07
CA TRP A 59 -2.95 -10.29 -8.26
C TRP A 59 -2.42 -11.72 -8.30
N PRO A 60 -3.28 -12.76 -8.30
CA PRO A 60 -2.83 -14.14 -8.47
C PRO A 60 -1.94 -14.31 -9.73
N GLY A 61 -0.68 -14.68 -9.51
CA GLY A 61 0.29 -14.97 -10.58
C GLY A 61 0.90 -13.75 -11.29
N ARG A 62 0.57 -12.52 -10.89
CA ARG A 62 1.13 -11.31 -11.53
C ARG A 62 1.32 -10.17 -10.53
N ARG A 63 2.37 -9.39 -10.75
CA ARG A 63 2.58 -8.12 -10.06
C ARG A 63 3.21 -7.08 -10.98
N VAL A 64 2.95 -5.81 -10.69
CA VAL A 64 3.43 -4.66 -11.44
C VAL A 64 3.88 -3.59 -10.45
N LEU A 65 5.08 -3.06 -10.69
CA LEU A 65 5.57 -1.85 -10.05
C LEU A 65 5.19 -0.68 -10.95
N GLU A 66 4.40 0.26 -10.45
CA GLU A 66 3.92 1.40 -11.22
C GLU A 66 3.99 2.72 -10.45
N SER A 67 4.22 3.80 -11.19
CA SER A 67 4.08 5.16 -10.68
C SER A 67 2.62 5.59 -10.78
N ARG A 68 2.01 5.95 -9.66
CA ARG A 68 0.60 6.33 -9.63
C ARG A 68 0.34 7.35 -8.54
N ALA A 69 -0.45 8.37 -8.87
CA ALA A 69 -0.89 9.37 -7.91
C ALA A 69 -1.72 8.71 -6.79
N GLU A 70 -1.69 9.33 -5.61
CA GLU A 70 -2.56 8.98 -4.49
C GLU A 70 -4.03 9.23 -4.84
N CYS A 71 -4.92 8.55 -4.12
CA CYS A 71 -6.34 8.78 -4.24
C CYS A 71 -6.71 10.18 -3.73
N ASP A 72 -7.52 10.89 -4.51
CA ASP A 72 -7.99 12.24 -4.27
C ASP A 72 -9.15 12.32 -3.26
N ALA A 73 -9.63 11.19 -2.75
CA ALA A 73 -10.68 11.15 -1.75
C ALA A 73 -10.21 11.76 -0.42
N MET A 74 -11.03 12.64 0.13
CA MET A 74 -10.79 13.35 1.39
C MET A 74 -11.90 13.05 2.39
N SER A 75 -11.54 12.80 3.65
CA SER A 75 -12.51 12.71 4.74
C SER A 75 -12.99 14.09 5.18
N GLU A 76 -14.07 14.14 5.96
CA GLU A 76 -14.59 15.38 6.57
C GLU A 76 -13.55 16.09 7.47
N ALA A 77 -12.59 15.34 8.02
CA ALA A 77 -11.50 15.87 8.82
C ALA A 77 -10.31 16.38 7.99
N GLY A 78 -10.40 16.36 6.65
CA GLY A 78 -9.32 16.80 5.76
C GLY A 78 -8.16 15.81 5.65
N VAL A 79 -8.35 14.55 6.06
CA VAL A 79 -7.35 13.49 5.88
C VAL A 79 -7.57 12.83 4.52
N GLY A 80 -6.52 12.74 3.71
CA GLY A 80 -6.53 12.12 2.39
C GLY A 80 -6.51 10.60 2.45
N CYS A 81 -6.99 9.97 1.37
CA CYS A 81 -6.96 8.53 1.25
C CYS A 81 -5.53 8.02 1.03
N SER A 82 -5.14 7.03 1.82
CA SER A 82 -3.80 6.40 1.80
C SER A 82 -3.59 5.36 0.68
N GLY A 83 -4.54 5.21 -0.24
CA GLY A 83 -4.46 4.27 -1.36
C GLY A 83 -4.05 4.96 -2.68
N PRO A 84 -3.63 4.19 -3.70
CA PRO A 84 -3.39 4.73 -5.04
C PRO A 84 -4.71 5.12 -5.71
N GLY A 85 -4.72 6.16 -6.54
CA GLY A 85 -5.95 6.62 -7.19
C GLY A 85 -6.66 5.52 -7.98
N GLY A 86 -7.96 5.33 -7.80
CA GLY A 86 -8.73 4.26 -8.46
C GLY A 86 -8.48 2.85 -7.89
N HIS A 87 -8.03 2.74 -6.64
CA HIS A 87 -7.95 1.47 -5.92
C HIS A 87 -9.34 0.84 -5.70
N GLU A 88 -9.36 -0.48 -5.54
CA GLU A 88 -10.58 -1.21 -5.15
C GLU A 88 -10.89 -1.01 -3.66
N GLY A 89 -12.14 -1.26 -3.28
CA GLY A 89 -12.58 -1.22 -1.88
C GLY A 89 -12.88 0.19 -1.34
N GLY A 90 -13.04 0.29 -0.02
CA GLY A 90 -13.35 1.54 0.66
C GLY A 90 -12.13 2.46 0.80
N HIS A 91 -12.39 3.76 0.98
CA HIS A 91 -11.35 4.75 1.19
C HIS A 91 -10.83 4.70 2.62
N ARG A 92 -9.51 4.52 2.75
CA ARG A 92 -8.84 4.55 4.04
C ARG A 92 -8.22 5.90 4.33
N PHE A 93 -8.71 6.54 5.38
CA PHE A 93 -8.17 7.79 5.91
C PHE A 93 -7.30 7.50 7.13
N THR A 94 -5.98 7.59 6.97
CA THR A 94 -5.04 7.38 8.08
C THR A 94 -4.38 8.72 8.40
N PRO A 95 -4.51 9.27 9.62
CA PRO A 95 -3.83 10.51 9.97
C PRO A 95 -2.30 10.31 9.89
N ALA A 96 -1.56 11.32 9.45
CA ALA A 96 -0.12 11.24 9.17
C ALA A 96 0.74 10.81 10.39
N ASP A 97 0.22 10.99 11.61
CA ASP A 97 0.87 10.56 12.87
C ASP A 97 0.64 9.09 13.24
N ALA A 98 -0.25 8.38 12.55
CA ALA A 98 -0.35 6.93 12.64
C ALA A 98 0.72 6.34 11.72
N THR A 99 1.97 6.38 12.18
CA THR A 99 3.09 5.67 11.58
C THR A 99 2.64 4.26 11.24
N TRP A 100 2.86 3.86 9.98
CA TRP A 100 2.84 2.46 9.52
C TRP A 100 3.86 1.67 10.34
N HIS A 101 3.51 1.35 11.59
CA HIS A 101 4.20 0.33 12.36
C HIS A 101 3.71 -0.98 11.79
N ALA A 102 4.43 -1.46 10.78
CA ALA A 102 4.55 -2.88 10.54
C ALA A 102 4.92 -3.52 11.89
N GLU A 103 3.92 -4.03 12.60
CA GLU A 103 4.11 -4.79 13.83
C GLU A 103 4.90 -6.04 13.45
N ARG A 104 6.21 -5.95 13.66
CA ARG A 104 7.12 -7.07 13.82
C ARG A 104 6.56 -8.00 14.90
N ARG A 105 6.04 -9.16 14.52
CA ARG A 105 5.96 -10.33 15.39
C ARG A 105 6.37 -11.57 14.61
#